data_AF-U9TGI8-F1
#
_entry.id   AF-U9TGI8-F1
#
_cell.length_a   1.000
_cell.length_b   1.000
_cell.length_c   1.000
_cell.angle_alpha   90.00
_cell.angle_beta   90.00
_cell.angle_gamma   90.00
#
_symmetry.space_group_name_H-M   'P 1'
#
loop_
_entity.id
_entity.type
_entity.pdbx_description
1 polymer ?
#
loop_
_entity_poly.entity_id
_entity_poly.type
_entity_poly.pdbx_seq_one_letter_code
_entity_poly.pdbx_strand_id
1 'polypeptide(L)'
;MYNQQLSLYSTVVNDKQVINIFADEIDKNTIDCEVTHIDGRPSIEVIKEFADTLSVSKDSGVRFNFALSGVTFNENGDLIESPGSFTIRDQLPKQSSVEYSLKCANDTSKKFTREWKIRPLLSNTFNTSKDYWNTFCLLNDSIVLTSNPKTVAPKIYNMSECKMVYKTTIAKFFILSDNKTGVVVLTSVDPPDSYFVNEMFEIQNGFNSLEKEGVKKLVLDFSGNGGGSVELAFFIVYLLFPETDPSFNLDMVVTELSREAFFQATSQSVHEDFVDTSLISPLVNISSKESIARWAAETAYRVTTISSVFDIFSYK
;
A
#
# COMPACT_ATOMS: atom_id res chain seq x y z
N MET A 1 -13.33 13.04 6.53
CA MET A 1 -12.03 13.46 5.99
C MET A 1 -12.09 14.90 5.51
N TYR A 2 -11.06 15.70 5.79
CA TYR A 2 -10.86 17.02 5.20
C TYR A 2 -10.13 16.86 3.86
N ASN A 3 -10.62 17.50 2.81
CA ASN A 3 -10.12 17.37 1.44
C ASN A 3 -9.85 18.76 0.82
N GLN A 4 -8.67 18.92 0.22
CA GLN A 4 -8.26 20.13 -0.53
C GLN A 4 -8.73 20.16 -1.99
N GLN A 5 -9.37 19.09 -2.48
CA GLN A 5 -9.86 18.94 -3.87
C GLN A 5 -8.74 19.01 -4.92
N LEU A 6 -7.51 18.68 -4.50
CA LEU A 6 -6.34 18.51 -5.35
C LEU A 6 -5.43 17.47 -4.73
N SER A 7 -4.52 16.95 -5.55
CA SER A 7 -3.46 16.06 -5.13
C SER A 7 -2.10 16.54 -5.59
N LEU A 8 -1.10 16.17 -4.81
CA LEU A 8 0.29 16.58 -5.01
C LEU A 8 1.16 15.35 -5.20
N TYR A 9 2.15 15.42 -6.09
CA TYR A 9 3.16 14.38 -6.24
C TYR A 9 4.55 15.02 -6.29
N SER A 10 5.59 14.19 -6.13
CA SER A 10 6.97 14.66 -6.23
C SER A 10 7.66 14.10 -7.46
N THR A 11 8.48 14.93 -8.09
CA THR A 11 9.40 14.55 -9.16
C THR A 11 10.82 15.03 -8.86
N VAL A 12 11.80 14.44 -9.54
CA VAL A 12 13.18 14.91 -9.51
C VAL A 12 13.50 15.54 -10.86
N VAL A 13 13.81 16.84 -10.86
CA VAL A 13 14.19 17.60 -12.06
C VAL A 13 15.56 18.22 -11.80
N ASN A 14 16.55 17.86 -12.61
CA ASN A 14 17.95 18.32 -12.46
C ASN A 14 18.48 18.11 -11.02
N ASP A 15 18.36 16.89 -10.50
CA ASP A 15 18.75 16.49 -9.14
C ASP A 15 18.04 17.24 -8.00
N LYS A 16 17.02 18.03 -8.31
CA LYS A 16 16.19 18.74 -7.34
C LYS A 16 14.83 18.08 -7.23
N GLN A 17 14.46 17.71 -6.00
CA GLN A 17 13.12 17.28 -5.69
C GLN A 17 12.15 18.47 -5.72
N VAL A 18 11.09 18.36 -6.50
CA VAL A 18 10.03 19.36 -6.63
C VAL A 18 8.67 18.73 -6.34
N ILE A 19 7.68 19.57 -6.04
CA ILE A 19 6.29 19.18 -5.81
C ILE A 19 5.47 19.68 -7.00
N ASN A 20 4.61 18.84 -7.54
CA ASN A 20 3.73 19.15 -8.67
C ASN A 20 2.29 18.79 -8.34
N ILE A 21 1.33 19.40 -9.03
CA ILE A 21 -0.08 19.02 -8.93
C ILE A 21 -0.32 17.77 -9.76
N PHE A 22 -0.76 16.70 -9.08
CA PHE A 22 -1.11 15.43 -9.72
C PHE A 22 -2.49 15.52 -10.38
N ALA A 23 -3.49 15.95 -9.62
CA ALA A 23 -4.83 16.24 -10.09
C ALA A 23 -5.41 17.46 -9.38
N ASP A 24 -6.31 18.18 -10.05
CA ASP A 24 -7.04 19.32 -9.51
C ASP A 24 -8.51 19.20 -9.95
N GLU A 25 -9.42 19.04 -8.99
CA GLU A 25 -10.84 18.87 -9.27
C GLU A 25 -11.50 20.17 -9.74
N ILE A 26 -10.90 21.33 -9.44
CA ILE A 26 -11.45 22.66 -9.71
C ILE A 26 -10.85 23.26 -10.97
N ASP A 27 -9.53 23.20 -11.14
CA ASP A 27 -8.84 23.81 -12.28
C ASP A 27 -7.81 22.86 -12.89
N LYS A 28 -8.24 22.10 -13.89
CA LYS A 28 -7.40 21.11 -14.58
C LYS A 28 -6.18 21.71 -15.30
N ASN A 29 -6.13 23.04 -15.51
CA ASN A 29 -4.97 23.68 -16.14
C ASN A 29 -3.78 23.81 -15.19
N THR A 30 -3.95 23.50 -13.90
CA THR A 30 -2.86 23.53 -12.91
C THR A 30 -2.09 22.21 -12.82
N ILE A 31 -2.61 21.15 -13.47
CA ILE A 31 -1.95 19.83 -13.48
C ILE A 31 -0.54 19.98 -14.04
N ASP A 32 0.42 19.31 -13.38
CA ASP A 32 1.86 19.34 -13.65
C ASP A 32 2.58 20.67 -13.37
N CYS A 33 1.88 21.72 -12.99
CA CYS A 33 2.54 22.92 -12.47
C CYS A 33 3.30 22.60 -11.18
N GLU A 34 4.49 23.18 -11.04
CA GLU A 34 5.29 23.09 -9.82
C GLU A 34 4.62 23.92 -8.72
N VAL A 35 4.36 23.30 -7.58
CA VAL A 35 3.99 24.00 -6.35
C VAL A 35 5.27 24.52 -5.72
N THR A 36 5.53 25.81 -5.84
CA THR A 36 6.74 26.43 -5.29
C THR A 36 6.58 26.75 -3.81
N HIS A 37 5.40 27.24 -3.41
CA HIS A 37 5.11 27.63 -2.03
C HIS A 37 3.72 27.18 -1.58
N ILE A 38 3.63 26.89 -0.30
CA ILE A 38 2.40 26.61 0.43
C ILE A 38 2.35 27.57 1.62
N ASP A 39 1.29 28.38 1.72
CA ASP A 39 1.14 29.44 2.73
C ASP A 39 2.37 30.37 2.82
N GLY A 40 2.92 30.74 1.66
CA GLY A 40 4.11 31.59 1.55
C GLY A 40 5.44 30.94 1.90
N ARG A 41 5.46 29.65 2.28
CA ARG A 41 6.68 28.90 2.61
C ARG A 41 7.05 27.91 1.52
N PRO A 42 8.34 27.55 1.34
CA PRO A 42 8.75 26.56 0.34
C PRO A 42 7.95 25.25 0.49
N SER A 43 7.34 24.79 -0.61
CA SER A 43 6.42 23.65 -0.59
C SER A 43 7.06 22.40 0.01
N ILE A 44 8.31 22.10 -0.38
CA ILE A 44 9.04 20.92 0.09
C ILE A 44 9.24 20.91 1.61
N GLU A 45 9.47 22.07 2.22
CA GLU A 45 9.64 22.19 3.68
C GLU A 45 8.32 21.95 4.38
N VAL A 46 7.23 22.53 3.88
CA VAL A 46 5.88 22.36 4.45
C VAL A 46 5.44 20.90 4.38
N ILE A 47 5.69 20.21 3.26
CA ILE A 47 5.36 18.78 3.12
C ILE A 47 6.22 17.93 4.07
N LYS A 48 7.53 18.21 4.19
CA LYS A 48 8.42 17.48 5.12
C LYS A 48 8.00 17.66 6.58
N GLU A 49 7.73 18.88 7.01
CA GLU A 49 7.27 19.16 8.37
C GLU A 49 5.95 18.47 8.69
N PHE A 50 5.00 18.47 7.73
CA PHE A 50 3.78 17.70 7.89
C PHE A 50 4.06 16.20 7.99
N ALA A 51 4.90 15.67 7.09
CA ALA A 51 5.26 14.26 7.05
C ALA A 51 5.88 13.78 8.37
N ASP A 52 6.68 14.62 9.04
CA ASP A 52 7.28 14.29 10.34
C ASP A 52 6.25 14.17 11.49
N THR A 53 5.01 14.60 11.29
CA THR A 53 3.92 14.36 12.24
C THR A 53 3.22 13.01 12.05
N LEU A 54 3.52 12.28 10.97
CA LEU A 54 2.87 11.01 10.65
C LEU A 54 3.51 9.85 11.42
N SER A 55 2.68 9.05 12.07
CA SER A 55 3.12 7.87 12.84
C SER A 55 3.22 6.58 12.01
N VAL A 56 3.41 6.69 10.69
CA VAL A 56 3.35 5.55 9.74
C VAL A 56 4.69 4.82 9.56
N SER A 57 5.82 5.52 9.74
CA SER A 57 7.16 4.93 9.57
C SER A 57 8.22 5.73 10.31
N LYS A 58 9.30 5.07 10.73
CA LYS A 58 10.52 5.74 11.25
C LYS A 58 11.34 6.39 10.13
N ASP A 59 11.22 5.91 8.89
CA ASP A 59 11.91 6.47 7.74
C ASP A 59 11.22 7.75 7.24
N SER A 60 11.99 8.84 7.12
CA SER A 60 11.47 10.14 6.68
C SER A 60 11.04 10.16 5.22
N GLY A 61 11.69 9.38 4.35
CA GLY A 61 11.32 9.26 2.95
C GLY A 61 9.98 8.57 2.77
N VAL A 62 9.73 7.51 3.54
CA VAL A 62 8.42 6.82 3.57
C VAL A 62 7.32 7.77 4.03
N ARG A 63 7.53 8.50 5.14
CA ARG A 63 6.54 9.50 5.61
C ARG A 63 6.30 10.60 4.57
N PHE A 64 7.36 11.08 3.92
CA PHE A 64 7.26 12.09 2.87
C PHE A 64 6.45 11.59 1.67
N ASN A 65 6.70 10.36 1.21
CA ASN A 65 5.94 9.76 0.12
C ASN A 65 4.47 9.55 0.51
N PHE A 66 4.19 9.16 1.76
CA PHE A 66 2.83 9.01 2.28
C PHE A 66 2.06 10.35 2.39
N ALA A 67 2.78 11.47 2.53
CA ALA A 67 2.18 12.80 2.49
C ALA A 67 1.67 13.16 1.08
N LEU A 68 2.23 12.58 0.04
CA LEU A 68 1.93 12.88 -1.36
C LEU A 68 1.09 11.77 -1.99
N SER A 69 0.36 12.13 -3.05
CA SER A 69 -0.35 11.14 -3.85
C SER A 69 0.63 10.27 -4.63
N GLY A 70 0.27 8.99 -4.74
CA GLY A 70 0.96 8.01 -5.55
C GLY A 70 0.04 7.39 -6.59
N VAL A 71 0.54 6.35 -7.24
CA VAL A 71 -0.24 5.53 -8.16
C VAL A 71 -0.18 4.08 -7.73
N THR A 72 -1.27 3.36 -7.93
CA THR A 72 -1.37 1.92 -7.67
C THR A 72 -2.29 1.28 -8.68
N PHE A 73 -2.37 -0.04 -8.72
CA PHE A 73 -3.31 -0.76 -9.59
C PHE A 73 -4.50 -1.27 -8.79
N ASN A 74 -5.71 -1.14 -9.36
CA ASN A 74 -6.88 -1.83 -8.84
C ASN A 74 -6.85 -3.34 -9.17
N GLU A 75 -7.86 -4.08 -8.73
CA GLU A 75 -8.02 -5.52 -8.98
C GLU A 75 -8.19 -5.85 -10.47
N ASN A 76 -8.76 -4.93 -11.26
CA ASN A 76 -8.91 -5.10 -12.70
C ASN A 76 -7.58 -4.95 -13.45
N GLY A 77 -6.57 -4.34 -12.82
CA GLY A 77 -5.31 -3.98 -13.45
C GLY A 77 -5.31 -2.57 -14.03
N ASP A 78 -6.30 -1.74 -13.70
CA ASP A 78 -6.29 -0.32 -14.05
C ASP A 78 -5.45 0.46 -13.05
N LEU A 79 -4.67 1.41 -13.56
CA LEU A 79 -3.94 2.34 -12.72
C LEU A 79 -4.89 3.36 -12.10
N ILE A 80 -4.78 3.56 -10.80
CA ILE A 80 -5.58 4.48 -10.01
C ILE A 80 -4.68 5.35 -9.14
N GLU A 81 -5.18 6.51 -8.75
CA GLU A 81 -4.50 7.39 -7.83
C GLU A 81 -4.66 6.84 -6.40
N SER A 82 -3.55 6.81 -5.67
CA SER A 82 -3.57 6.68 -4.22
C SER A 82 -3.47 8.07 -3.60
N PRO A 83 -4.47 8.52 -2.82
CA PRO A 83 -4.49 9.88 -2.29
C PRO A 83 -3.39 10.11 -1.25
N GLY A 84 -2.75 11.28 -1.32
CA GLY A 84 -1.77 11.72 -0.34
C GLY A 84 -2.39 12.25 0.95
N SER A 85 -1.80 11.90 2.10
CA SER A 85 -2.29 12.35 3.40
C SER A 85 -2.15 13.85 3.65
N PHE A 86 -1.35 14.58 2.86
CA PHE A 86 -1.26 16.04 2.99
C PHE A 86 -2.53 16.73 2.51
N THR A 87 -3.17 16.28 1.44
CA THR A 87 -4.35 16.94 0.86
C THR A 87 -5.66 16.28 1.28
N ILE A 88 -5.60 15.05 1.81
CA ILE A 88 -6.72 14.35 2.44
C ILE A 88 -6.34 13.94 3.86
N ARG A 89 -6.99 14.55 4.87
CA ARG A 89 -6.64 14.40 6.29
C ARG A 89 -7.81 13.91 7.13
N ASP A 90 -7.53 13.08 8.12
CA ASP A 90 -8.46 12.81 9.21
C ASP A 90 -8.35 13.84 10.34
N GLN A 91 -7.17 14.47 10.49
CA GLN A 91 -6.94 15.50 11.49
C GLN A 91 -7.52 16.84 11.05
N LEU A 92 -8.14 17.55 12.01
CA LEU A 92 -8.64 18.91 11.81
C LEU A 92 -7.49 19.86 11.40
N PRO A 93 -7.56 20.49 10.21
CA PRO A 93 -6.56 21.46 9.79
C PRO A 93 -6.53 22.69 10.70
N LYS A 94 -5.32 23.23 10.93
CA LYS A 94 -5.13 24.43 11.76
C LYS A 94 -5.75 25.69 11.16
N GLN A 95 -5.87 25.73 9.83
CA GLN A 95 -6.42 26.84 9.05
C GLN A 95 -7.57 26.33 8.19
N SER A 96 -8.56 27.19 7.90
CA SER A 96 -9.73 26.83 7.08
C SER A 96 -9.40 26.65 5.60
N SER A 97 -8.26 27.21 5.15
CA SER A 97 -7.74 27.07 3.80
C SER A 97 -6.22 26.95 3.76
N VAL A 98 -5.74 26.58 2.57
CA VAL A 98 -4.32 26.53 2.20
C VAL A 98 -4.13 27.34 0.93
N GLU A 99 -3.10 28.16 0.89
CA GLU A 99 -2.71 28.94 -0.28
C GLU A 99 -1.55 28.27 -1.02
N TYR A 100 -1.69 28.13 -2.34
CA TYR A 100 -0.69 27.52 -3.22
C TYR A 100 -0.14 28.56 -4.19
N SER A 101 1.19 28.63 -4.31
CA SER A 101 1.87 29.40 -5.35
C SER A 101 2.51 28.45 -6.35
N LEU A 102 2.10 28.55 -7.60
CA LEU A 102 2.51 27.68 -8.70
C LEU A 102 3.45 28.35 -9.68
N LYS A 103 4.27 27.51 -10.32
CA LYS A 103 5.01 27.81 -11.54
C LYS A 103 4.62 26.79 -12.62
N CYS A 104 3.93 27.25 -13.66
CA CYS A 104 3.48 26.41 -14.77
C CYS A 104 4.41 26.54 -16.00
N ALA A 105 4.18 25.70 -17.03
CA ALA A 105 4.85 25.85 -18.33
C ALA A 105 4.66 27.29 -18.86
N ASN A 106 5.70 27.85 -19.48
CA ASN A 106 5.83 29.27 -19.90
C ASN A 106 6.10 30.29 -18.78
N ASP A 107 6.67 29.87 -17.65
CA ASP A 107 7.00 30.75 -16.50
C ASP A 107 5.78 31.53 -15.94
N THR A 108 4.57 31.05 -16.22
CA THR A 108 3.35 31.65 -15.69
C THR A 108 3.24 31.30 -14.22
N SER A 109 3.34 32.33 -13.38
CA SER A 109 3.14 32.22 -11.94
C SER A 109 1.66 32.41 -11.62
N LYS A 110 1.09 31.47 -10.86
CA LYS A 110 -0.31 31.52 -10.43
C LYS A 110 -0.39 31.33 -8.93
N LYS A 111 -1.32 32.01 -8.29
CA LYS A 111 -1.62 31.84 -6.87
C LYS A 111 -3.11 31.54 -6.72
N PHE A 112 -3.44 30.61 -5.83
CA PHE A 112 -4.83 30.34 -5.48
C PHE A 112 -4.94 29.82 -4.06
N THR A 113 -6.15 29.90 -3.51
CA THR A 113 -6.50 29.39 -2.18
C THR A 113 -7.48 28.24 -2.33
N ARG A 114 -7.36 27.23 -1.46
CA ARG A 114 -8.25 26.08 -1.37
C ARG A 114 -8.78 25.94 0.04
N GLU A 115 -10.10 26.03 0.16
CA GLU A 115 -10.80 25.76 1.41
C GLU A 115 -10.88 24.24 1.64
N TRP A 116 -10.74 23.82 2.90
CA TRP A 116 -10.96 22.43 3.28
C TRP A 116 -12.44 22.08 3.12
N LYS A 117 -12.73 21.05 2.34
CA LYS A 117 -14.06 20.43 2.27
C LYS A 117 -14.12 19.23 3.19
N ILE A 118 -15.25 19.08 3.87
CA ILE A 118 -15.54 17.85 4.61
C ILE A 118 -16.09 16.85 3.60
N ARG A 119 -15.33 15.80 3.33
CA ARG A 119 -15.81 14.61 2.64
C ARG A 119 -16.33 13.64 3.70
N PRO A 120 -17.65 13.41 3.79
CA PRO A 120 -18.17 12.39 4.68
C PRO A 120 -17.77 11.01 4.18
N LEU A 121 -17.40 10.13 5.11
CA LEU A 121 -17.12 8.73 4.80
C LEU A 121 -18.38 8.03 4.28
N LEU A 122 -19.56 8.47 4.70
CA LEU A 122 -20.86 7.99 4.27
C LEU A 122 -21.59 9.13 3.56
N SER A 123 -21.27 9.34 2.29
CA SER A 123 -22.12 10.17 1.44
C SER A 123 -23.47 9.47 1.29
N ASN A 124 -24.58 10.18 1.52
CA ASN A 124 -25.98 9.76 1.33
C ASN A 124 -26.73 9.19 2.56
N THR A 125 -26.12 9.14 3.75
CA THR A 125 -26.84 8.71 4.97
C THR A 125 -27.41 9.87 5.79
N PHE A 126 -27.12 11.12 5.42
CA PHE A 126 -27.60 12.30 6.12
C PHE A 126 -27.76 13.48 5.15
N ASN A 127 -28.73 14.35 5.42
CA ASN A 127 -29.05 15.51 4.58
C ASN A 127 -28.65 16.84 5.22
N THR A 128 -28.40 16.85 6.53
CA THR A 128 -28.00 18.05 7.29
C THR A 128 -26.90 17.73 8.31
N SER A 129 -26.19 18.76 8.77
CA SER A 129 -25.20 18.64 9.86
C SER A 129 -25.84 18.15 11.17
N LYS A 130 -27.11 18.48 11.40
CA LYS A 130 -27.89 18.01 12.55
C LYS A 130 -28.17 16.51 12.47
N ASP A 131 -28.55 16.03 11.28
CA ASP A 131 -28.78 14.59 11.05
C ASP A 131 -27.47 13.81 11.25
N TYR A 132 -26.36 14.33 10.72
CA TYR A 132 -25.04 13.72 10.93
C TYR A 132 -24.70 13.57 12.42
N TRP A 133 -24.83 14.65 13.20
CA TRP A 133 -24.55 14.62 14.64
C TRP A 133 -25.42 13.59 15.38
N ASN A 134 -26.71 13.55 15.06
CA ASN A 134 -27.63 12.62 15.70
C ASN A 134 -27.35 11.16 15.34
N THR A 135 -27.03 10.88 14.08
CA THR A 135 -26.80 9.52 13.59
C THR A 135 -25.42 8.97 13.96
N PHE A 136 -24.37 9.81 13.92
CA PHE A 136 -22.98 9.35 14.05
C PHE A 136 -22.29 9.75 15.36
N CYS A 137 -22.76 10.80 16.05
CA CYS A 137 -22.12 11.29 17.27
C CYS A 137 -22.92 10.98 18.54
N LEU A 138 -24.26 10.89 18.45
CA LEU A 138 -25.12 10.57 19.60
C LEU A 138 -25.49 9.08 19.69
N LEU A 139 -25.69 8.41 18.55
CA LEU A 139 -25.98 6.99 18.50
C LEU A 139 -24.67 6.21 18.35
N ASN A 140 -24.28 5.47 19.38
CA ASN A 140 -23.06 4.69 19.44
C ASN A 140 -23.21 3.33 18.73
N ASP A 141 -23.84 3.32 17.56
CA ASP A 141 -24.02 2.10 16.78
C ASP A 141 -22.83 1.87 15.85
N SER A 142 -22.31 0.64 15.85
CA SER A 142 -21.24 0.20 14.95
C SER A 142 -21.75 0.15 13.51
N ILE A 143 -21.61 1.26 12.78
CA ILE A 143 -22.06 1.35 11.38
C ILE A 143 -21.00 0.73 10.47
N VAL A 144 -21.42 -0.24 9.65
CA VAL A 144 -20.60 -0.87 8.62
C VAL A 144 -20.34 0.13 7.49
N LEU A 145 -19.06 0.45 7.25
CA LEU A 145 -18.63 1.38 6.21
C LEU A 145 -18.64 0.69 4.84
N THR A 146 -19.43 1.20 3.89
CA THR A 146 -19.30 0.84 2.47
C THR A 146 -18.27 1.76 1.81
N SER A 147 -17.29 1.17 1.12
CA SER A 147 -16.21 1.92 0.48
C SER A 147 -16.72 2.75 -0.69
N ASN A 148 -16.23 3.99 -0.81
CA ASN A 148 -16.51 4.84 -1.95
C ASN A 148 -15.88 4.26 -3.24
N PRO A 149 -16.50 4.49 -4.41
CA PRO A 149 -15.90 4.11 -5.68
C PRO A 149 -14.53 4.79 -5.86
N LYS A 150 -13.51 3.98 -6.12
CA LYS A 150 -12.16 4.44 -6.45
C LYS A 150 -12.23 5.27 -7.74
N THR A 151 -11.89 6.55 -7.67
CA THR A 151 -11.80 7.42 -8.85
C THR A 151 -10.64 6.95 -9.71
N VAL A 152 -10.94 6.55 -10.95
CA VAL A 152 -9.93 6.20 -11.96
C VAL A 152 -9.09 7.44 -12.23
N ALA A 153 -7.77 7.33 -12.07
CA ALA A 153 -6.88 8.45 -12.33
C ALA A 153 -6.88 8.77 -13.84
N PRO A 154 -7.16 10.02 -14.26
CA PRO A 154 -7.14 10.39 -15.66
C PRO A 154 -5.73 10.49 -16.26
N LYS A 155 -4.67 10.26 -15.47
CA LYS A 155 -3.30 10.28 -15.97
C LYS A 155 -2.89 8.90 -16.47
N ILE A 156 -3.12 8.71 -17.77
CA ILE A 156 -2.66 7.58 -18.56
C ILE A 156 -1.13 7.62 -18.57
N TYR A 157 -0.50 6.77 -17.76
CA TYR A 157 0.87 6.37 -18.06
C TYR A 157 0.83 5.64 -19.39
N ASN A 158 1.82 5.90 -20.23
CA ASN A 158 1.88 5.32 -21.56
C ASN A 158 2.13 3.80 -21.46
N MET A 159 1.07 3.03 -21.25
CA MET A 159 1.11 1.57 -21.23
C MET A 159 1.50 0.99 -22.61
N SER A 160 1.62 1.80 -23.68
CA SER A 160 2.12 1.30 -24.96
C SER A 160 3.58 0.84 -24.89
N GLU A 161 4.32 1.25 -23.86
CA GLU A 161 5.71 0.82 -23.65
C GLU A 161 5.83 -0.51 -22.89
N CYS A 162 4.72 -1.11 -22.46
CA CYS A 162 4.73 -2.38 -21.74
C CYS A 162 3.56 -3.31 -22.10
N LYS A 163 3.79 -4.61 -21.98
CA LYS A 163 2.79 -5.65 -22.16
C LYS A 163 2.55 -6.33 -20.82
N MET A 164 1.33 -6.26 -20.28
CA MET A 164 0.96 -7.09 -19.13
C MET A 164 0.89 -8.55 -19.57
N VAL A 165 1.59 -9.43 -18.87
CA VAL A 165 1.64 -10.87 -19.18
C VAL A 165 0.98 -11.73 -18.13
N TYR A 166 0.86 -11.21 -16.91
CA TYR A 166 0.19 -11.89 -15.81
C TYR A 166 -0.36 -10.88 -14.81
N LYS A 167 -1.42 -11.26 -14.09
CA LYS A 167 -1.94 -10.47 -12.97
C LYS A 167 -2.52 -11.39 -11.91
N THR A 168 -2.39 -10.95 -10.67
CA THR A 168 -2.98 -11.55 -9.49
C THR A 168 -3.76 -10.47 -8.72
N THR A 169 -4.30 -10.82 -7.57
CA THR A 169 -5.00 -9.87 -6.70
C THR A 169 -4.07 -8.72 -6.30
N ILE A 170 -2.84 -9.06 -5.88
CA ILE A 170 -1.89 -8.10 -5.31
C ILE A 170 -0.69 -7.78 -6.21
N ALA A 171 -0.46 -8.52 -7.30
CA ALA A 171 0.70 -8.37 -8.16
C ALA A 171 0.34 -8.25 -9.64
N LYS A 172 1.10 -7.43 -10.38
CA LYS A 172 0.91 -7.23 -11.83
C LYS A 172 2.26 -7.36 -12.52
N PHE A 173 2.31 -8.15 -13.58
CA PHE A 173 3.55 -8.53 -14.27
C PHE A 173 3.54 -7.99 -15.69
N PHE A 174 4.57 -7.21 -16.01
CA PHE A 174 4.72 -6.55 -17.30
C PHE A 174 6.06 -6.88 -17.94
N ILE A 175 6.13 -6.77 -19.25
CA ILE A 175 7.36 -6.79 -20.05
C ILE A 175 7.48 -5.44 -20.74
N LEU A 176 8.64 -4.79 -20.59
CA LEU A 176 8.93 -3.55 -21.28
C LEU A 176 9.19 -3.79 -22.77
N SER A 177 9.06 -2.75 -23.58
CA SER A 177 9.27 -2.79 -25.04
C SER A 177 10.63 -3.33 -25.49
N ASP A 178 11.63 -3.40 -24.60
CA ASP A 178 12.93 -4.03 -24.86
C ASP A 178 12.87 -5.57 -24.91
N ASN A 179 11.73 -6.18 -24.54
CA ASN A 179 11.47 -7.61 -24.42
C ASN A 179 12.47 -8.38 -23.54
N LYS A 180 13.19 -7.68 -22.66
CA LYS A 180 14.23 -8.25 -21.79
C LYS A 180 14.02 -7.89 -20.33
N THR A 181 13.31 -6.81 -20.07
CA THR A 181 13.05 -6.29 -18.73
C THR A 181 11.62 -6.57 -18.33
N GLY A 182 11.45 -7.35 -17.27
CA GLY A 182 10.17 -7.56 -16.59
C GLY A 182 10.00 -6.53 -15.49
N VAL A 183 8.78 -6.06 -15.31
CA VAL A 183 8.38 -5.21 -14.19
C VAL A 183 7.32 -5.96 -13.39
N VAL A 184 7.54 -6.11 -12.10
CA VAL A 184 6.57 -6.70 -11.17
C VAL A 184 6.15 -5.62 -10.22
N VAL A 185 4.89 -5.21 -10.34
CA VAL A 185 4.28 -4.23 -9.44
C VAL A 185 3.55 -4.98 -8.35
N LEU A 186 4.07 -4.89 -7.12
CA LEU A 186 3.47 -5.46 -5.92
C LEU A 186 2.68 -4.38 -5.20
N THR A 187 1.36 -4.40 -5.37
CA THR A 187 0.44 -3.38 -4.82
C THR A 187 0.14 -3.56 -3.34
N SER A 188 0.34 -4.77 -2.80
CA SER A 188 0.19 -5.13 -1.38
C SER A 188 0.94 -6.44 -1.14
N VAL A 189 1.22 -6.78 0.13
CA VAL A 189 1.59 -8.16 0.54
C VAL A 189 0.58 -8.71 1.55
N ASP A 190 -0.67 -8.27 1.44
CA ASP A 190 -1.78 -8.66 2.32
C ASP A 190 -2.99 -9.19 1.52
N PRO A 191 -2.92 -10.43 0.97
CA PRO A 191 -4.08 -11.06 0.36
C PRO A 191 -5.05 -11.56 1.44
N PRO A 192 -6.37 -11.66 1.16
CA PRO A 192 -7.31 -12.23 2.12
C PRO A 192 -6.94 -13.67 2.50
N ASP A 193 -7.08 -14.03 3.77
CA ASP A 193 -6.66 -15.34 4.34
C ASP A 193 -7.16 -16.54 3.53
N SER A 194 -8.40 -16.48 3.03
CA SER A 194 -9.01 -17.55 2.23
C SER A 194 -8.27 -17.83 0.91
N TYR A 195 -7.46 -16.89 0.44
CA TYR A 195 -6.70 -16.94 -0.80
C TYR A 195 -5.19 -16.89 -0.59
N PHE A 196 -4.71 -16.84 0.65
CA PHE A 196 -3.30 -16.57 0.95
C PHE A 196 -2.33 -17.50 0.20
N VAL A 197 -2.50 -18.81 0.36
CA VAL A 197 -1.64 -19.81 -0.30
C VAL A 197 -1.85 -19.82 -1.82
N ASN A 198 -3.07 -19.58 -2.29
CA ASN A 198 -3.33 -19.47 -3.72
C ASN A 198 -2.54 -18.31 -4.32
N GLU A 199 -2.53 -17.16 -3.64
CA GLU A 199 -1.81 -15.97 -4.08
C GLU A 199 -0.29 -16.22 -4.17
N MET A 200 0.29 -17.01 -3.25
CA MET A 200 1.70 -17.41 -3.33
C MET A 200 1.99 -18.16 -4.65
N PHE A 201 1.19 -19.17 -5.01
CA PHE A 201 1.36 -19.90 -6.26
C PHE A 201 1.06 -19.03 -7.50
N GLU A 202 0.09 -18.12 -7.42
CA GLU A 202 -0.20 -17.17 -8.50
C GLU A 202 0.96 -16.20 -8.74
N ILE A 203 1.64 -15.74 -7.67
CA ILE A 203 2.86 -14.94 -7.79
C ILE A 203 3.97 -15.73 -8.46
N GLN A 204 4.17 -17.00 -8.07
CA GLN A 204 5.12 -17.89 -8.72
C GLN A 204 4.80 -18.06 -10.22
N ASN A 205 3.52 -18.23 -10.58
CA ASN A 205 3.07 -18.32 -11.97
C ASN A 205 3.33 -17.03 -12.76
N GLY A 206 3.22 -15.86 -12.12
CA GLY A 206 3.61 -14.58 -12.71
C GLY A 206 5.10 -14.52 -13.04
N PHE A 207 5.97 -14.97 -12.13
CA PHE A 207 7.41 -15.08 -12.40
C PHE A 207 7.72 -16.09 -13.51
N ASN A 208 7.09 -17.26 -13.50
CA ASN A 208 7.22 -18.26 -14.57
C ASN A 208 6.77 -17.68 -15.93
N SER A 209 5.77 -16.81 -15.96
CA SER A 209 5.30 -16.15 -17.18
C SER A 209 6.35 -15.18 -17.73
N LEU A 210 7.04 -14.42 -16.87
CA LEU A 210 8.17 -13.58 -17.28
C LEU A 210 9.33 -14.42 -17.83
N GLU A 211 9.69 -15.50 -17.14
CA GLU A 211 10.76 -16.41 -17.56
C GLU A 211 10.47 -17.03 -18.94
N LYS A 212 9.23 -17.49 -19.15
CA LYS A 212 8.77 -18.08 -20.42
C LYS A 212 8.89 -17.10 -21.59
N GLU A 213 8.65 -15.81 -21.35
CA GLU A 213 8.80 -14.75 -22.36
C GLU A 213 10.28 -14.31 -22.53
N GLY A 214 11.22 -14.93 -21.81
CA GLY A 214 12.66 -14.74 -21.98
C GLY A 214 13.24 -13.54 -21.23
N VAL A 215 12.51 -12.99 -20.25
CA VAL A 215 12.98 -11.88 -19.40
C VAL A 215 14.31 -12.23 -18.72
N LYS A 216 15.23 -11.26 -18.68
CA LYS A 216 16.58 -11.38 -18.08
C LYS A 216 16.88 -10.32 -17.03
N LYS A 217 16.05 -9.29 -16.93
CA LYS A 217 16.17 -8.22 -15.95
C LYS A 217 14.83 -8.03 -15.27
N LEU A 218 14.86 -7.74 -13.98
CA LEU A 218 13.66 -7.56 -13.18
C LEU A 218 13.71 -6.20 -12.49
N VAL A 219 12.59 -5.48 -12.56
CA VAL A 219 12.31 -4.33 -11.72
C VAL A 219 11.17 -4.73 -10.80
N LEU A 220 11.40 -4.63 -9.49
CA LEU A 220 10.36 -4.78 -8.48
C LEU A 220 9.88 -3.40 -8.09
N ASP A 221 8.61 -3.13 -8.33
CA ASP A 221 7.95 -1.88 -7.98
C ASP A 221 7.03 -2.10 -6.77
N PHE A 222 7.43 -1.54 -5.64
CA PHE A 222 6.68 -1.52 -4.39
C PHE A 222 5.99 -0.16 -4.15
N SER A 223 5.92 0.70 -5.17
CA SER A 223 5.28 2.00 -5.05
C SER A 223 3.81 1.83 -4.66
N GLY A 224 3.41 2.52 -3.58
CA GLY A 224 2.05 2.41 -3.03
C GLY A 224 1.75 1.09 -2.33
N ASN A 225 2.74 0.22 -2.11
CA ASN A 225 2.58 -0.99 -1.29
C ASN A 225 2.56 -0.61 0.20
N GLY A 226 1.44 -0.88 0.87
CA GLY A 226 1.25 -0.57 2.29
C GLY A 226 1.88 -1.58 3.26
N GLY A 227 2.50 -2.65 2.77
CA GLY A 227 2.93 -3.78 3.57
C GLY A 227 1.86 -4.88 3.65
N GLY A 228 1.90 -5.68 4.72
CA GLY A 228 1.04 -6.83 4.90
C GLY A 228 1.72 -7.98 5.64
N SER A 229 1.46 -9.21 5.17
CA SER A 229 2.00 -10.44 5.73
C SER A 229 3.51 -10.57 5.55
N VAL A 230 4.17 -10.92 6.65
CA VAL A 230 5.61 -11.21 6.73
C VAL A 230 5.92 -12.52 6.00
N GLU A 231 5.05 -13.52 6.11
CA GLU A 231 5.17 -14.83 5.48
C GLU A 231 5.16 -14.72 3.96
N LEU A 232 4.26 -13.90 3.41
CA LEU A 232 4.22 -13.66 1.97
C LEU A 232 5.46 -12.90 1.50
N ALA A 233 5.92 -11.91 2.27
CA ALA A 233 7.15 -11.19 1.97
C ALA A 233 8.35 -12.15 1.93
N PHE A 234 8.47 -13.05 2.91
CA PHE A 234 9.50 -14.10 2.92
C PHE A 234 9.42 -15.00 1.71
N PHE A 235 8.23 -15.47 1.37
CA PHE A 235 8.05 -16.32 0.19
C PHE A 235 8.51 -15.64 -1.10
N ILE A 236 8.19 -14.35 -1.29
CA ILE A 236 8.67 -13.58 -2.45
C ILE A 236 10.20 -13.49 -2.45
N VAL A 237 10.83 -13.27 -1.29
CA VAL A 237 12.30 -13.25 -1.18
C VAL A 237 12.90 -14.62 -1.51
N TYR A 238 12.34 -15.70 -0.99
CA TYR A 238 12.77 -17.07 -1.31
C TYR A 238 12.61 -17.41 -2.79
N LEU A 239 11.54 -16.96 -3.45
CA LEU A 239 11.36 -17.17 -4.89
C LEU A 239 12.47 -16.49 -5.71
N LEU A 240 12.86 -15.28 -5.31
CA LEU A 240 13.84 -14.47 -6.04
C LEU A 240 15.29 -14.85 -5.68
N PHE A 241 15.50 -15.28 -4.45
CA PHE A 241 16.81 -15.52 -3.85
C PHE A 241 16.81 -16.83 -3.04
N PRO A 242 16.64 -17.99 -3.70
CA PRO A 242 16.41 -19.28 -3.02
C PRO A 242 17.61 -19.76 -2.18
N GLU A 243 18.79 -19.20 -2.39
CA GLU A 243 20.01 -19.50 -1.62
C GLU A 243 20.23 -18.54 -0.45
N THR A 244 19.33 -17.58 -0.24
CA THR A 244 19.40 -16.66 0.89
C THR A 244 18.64 -17.21 2.08
N ASP A 245 19.10 -16.81 3.27
CA ASP A 245 18.40 -17.02 4.54
C ASP A 245 17.89 -15.65 5.01
N PRO A 246 16.77 -15.15 4.43
CA PRO A 246 16.27 -13.84 4.78
C PRO A 246 15.85 -13.81 6.24
N SER A 247 16.20 -12.73 6.93
CA SER A 247 15.69 -12.41 8.26
C SER A 247 15.23 -10.96 8.28
N PHE A 248 14.08 -10.71 8.90
CA PHE A 248 13.74 -9.35 9.28
C PHE A 248 14.49 -9.05 10.58
N ASN A 249 15.35 -8.03 10.54
CA ASN A 249 15.88 -7.47 11.76
C ASN A 249 14.69 -6.95 12.58
N LEU A 250 14.31 -7.69 13.61
CA LEU A 250 13.31 -7.24 14.54
C LEU A 250 13.89 -6.04 15.27
N ASP A 251 13.20 -4.90 15.18
CA ASP A 251 13.49 -3.68 15.95
C ASP A 251 13.28 -3.88 17.47
N MET A 252 12.99 -5.11 17.92
CA MET A 252 13.01 -5.47 19.33
C MET A 252 14.44 -5.43 19.83
N VAL A 253 14.72 -4.49 20.73
CA VAL A 253 15.92 -4.54 21.56
C VAL A 253 15.80 -5.76 22.46
N VAL A 254 16.46 -6.86 22.09
CA VAL A 254 16.53 -8.06 22.92
C VAL A 254 17.46 -7.77 24.10
N THR A 255 16.86 -7.37 25.21
CA THR A 255 17.51 -7.26 26.52
C THR A 255 17.32 -8.56 27.30
N GLU A 256 18.09 -8.78 28.37
CA GLU A 256 17.83 -9.89 29.29
C GLU A 256 16.40 -9.84 29.85
N LEU A 257 15.88 -8.64 30.12
CA LEU A 257 14.54 -8.43 30.64
C LEU A 257 13.45 -8.81 29.62
N SER A 258 13.57 -8.35 28.36
CA SER A 258 12.60 -8.70 27.31
C SER A 258 12.67 -10.17 26.95
N ARG A 259 13.87 -10.77 27.00
CA ARG A 259 14.06 -12.21 26.80
C ARG A 259 13.39 -13.02 27.91
N GLU A 260 13.62 -12.65 29.18
CA GLU A 260 12.99 -13.32 30.32
C GLU A 260 11.47 -13.14 30.31
N ALA A 261 10.97 -11.94 30.01
CA ALA A 261 9.53 -11.69 29.86
C ALA A 261 8.91 -12.55 28.75
N PHE A 262 9.61 -12.72 27.63
CA PHE A 262 9.16 -13.59 26.53
C PHE A 262 9.16 -15.06 26.93
N PHE A 263 10.20 -15.54 27.63
CA PHE A 263 10.26 -16.91 28.14
C PHE A 263 9.17 -17.19 29.18
N GLN A 264 8.90 -16.25 30.10
CA GLN A 264 7.82 -16.39 31.08
C GLN A 264 6.44 -16.37 30.39
N ALA A 265 6.22 -15.47 29.44
CA ALA A 265 4.95 -15.39 28.71
C ALA A 265 4.67 -16.65 27.87
N THR A 266 5.69 -17.21 27.22
CA THR A 266 5.53 -18.44 26.41
C THR A 266 5.43 -19.69 27.28
N SER A 267 6.22 -19.82 28.35
CA SER A 267 6.19 -20.98 29.26
C SER A 267 4.95 -21.04 30.17
N GLN A 268 4.29 -19.91 30.42
CA GLN A 268 3.06 -19.83 31.21
C GLN A 268 1.79 -19.70 30.36
N SER A 269 1.92 -19.72 29.02
CA SER A 269 0.77 -19.70 28.13
C SER A 269 -0.04 -20.98 28.27
N VAL A 270 -1.32 -20.85 28.62
CA VAL A 270 -2.31 -21.95 28.61
C VAL A 270 -2.72 -22.38 27.20
N HIS A 271 -2.24 -21.70 26.17
CA HIS A 271 -2.39 -22.10 24.78
C HIS A 271 -1.25 -23.07 24.42
N GLU A 272 -1.42 -24.36 24.75
CA GLU A 272 -0.48 -25.44 24.35
C GLU A 272 -0.47 -25.68 22.82
N ASP A 273 -1.49 -25.20 22.09
CA ASP A 273 -1.64 -25.48 20.66
C ASP A 273 -1.66 -24.18 19.84
N PHE A 274 -0.49 -23.76 19.37
CA PHE A 274 -0.37 -22.85 18.21
C PHE A 274 -0.42 -23.63 16.87
N VAL A 275 -0.66 -24.94 16.96
CA VAL A 275 -0.75 -25.91 15.86
C VAL A 275 -2.08 -26.64 16.04
N ASP A 276 -3.16 -26.12 15.46
CA ASP A 276 -4.45 -26.80 15.51
C ASP A 276 -4.50 -27.91 14.45
N THR A 277 -4.12 -29.11 14.87
CA THR A 277 -4.10 -30.31 14.02
C THR A 277 -5.49 -30.73 13.53
N SER A 278 -6.58 -30.21 14.12
CA SER A 278 -7.95 -30.46 13.65
C SER A 278 -8.24 -29.77 12.31
N LEU A 279 -7.43 -28.78 11.93
CA LEU A 279 -7.53 -28.05 10.67
C LEU A 279 -6.79 -28.72 9.51
N ILE A 280 -6.11 -29.84 9.77
CA ILE A 280 -5.45 -30.63 8.73
C ILE A 280 -6.54 -31.21 7.84
N SER A 281 -6.67 -30.64 6.64
CA SER A 281 -7.61 -31.14 5.65
C SER A 281 -7.16 -32.52 5.17
N PRO A 282 -8.06 -33.53 5.09
CA PRO A 282 -7.68 -34.85 4.62
C PRO A 282 -7.12 -34.80 3.19
N LEU A 283 -6.05 -35.56 2.94
CA LEU A 283 -5.52 -35.77 1.58
C LEU A 283 -6.58 -36.50 0.73
N VAL A 284 -7.32 -35.77 -0.10
CA VAL A 284 -8.33 -36.35 -1.00
C VAL A 284 -8.02 -35.97 -2.45
N ASN A 285 -7.90 -36.99 -3.32
CA ASN A 285 -7.76 -36.87 -4.78
C ASN A 285 -6.59 -36.01 -5.29
N ILE A 286 -5.35 -36.31 -4.87
CA ILE A 286 -4.15 -35.67 -5.39
C ILE A 286 -3.43 -36.61 -6.38
N SER A 287 -3.30 -36.18 -7.64
CA SER A 287 -2.67 -36.97 -8.72
C SER A 287 -1.33 -36.40 -9.23
N SER A 288 -0.89 -35.24 -8.72
CA SER A 288 0.33 -34.55 -9.18
C SER A 288 1.20 -34.06 -8.01
N LYS A 289 2.51 -33.89 -8.25
CA LYS A 289 3.46 -33.34 -7.26
C LYS A 289 3.11 -31.91 -6.84
N GLU A 290 2.60 -31.11 -7.77
CA GLU A 290 2.17 -29.73 -7.53
C GLU A 290 0.98 -29.67 -6.56
N SER A 291 0.02 -30.57 -6.73
CA SER A 291 -1.12 -30.71 -5.82
C SER A 291 -0.72 -31.16 -4.40
N ILE A 292 0.35 -31.95 -4.25
CA ILE A 292 0.90 -32.32 -2.94
C ILE A 292 1.54 -31.10 -2.26
N ALA A 293 2.36 -30.34 -3.00
CA ALA A 293 3.01 -29.14 -2.46
C ALA A 293 1.99 -28.09 -2.01
N ARG A 294 0.93 -27.90 -2.79
CA ARG A 294 -0.15 -26.98 -2.45
C ARG A 294 -0.94 -27.42 -1.21
N TRP A 295 -1.32 -28.71 -1.14
CA TRP A 295 -1.97 -29.25 0.06
C TRP A 295 -1.10 -29.09 1.32
N ALA A 296 0.21 -29.33 1.21
CA ALA A 296 1.14 -29.17 2.33
C ALA A 296 1.23 -27.71 2.77
N ALA A 297 1.30 -26.75 1.83
CA ALA A 297 1.34 -25.33 2.14
C ALA A 297 0.02 -24.82 2.77
N GLU A 298 -1.13 -25.24 2.23
CA GLU A 298 -2.46 -24.90 2.78
C GLU A 298 -2.64 -25.46 4.19
N THR A 299 -2.19 -26.70 4.41
CA THR A 299 -2.23 -27.35 5.73
C THR A 299 -1.32 -26.62 6.71
N ALA A 300 -0.07 -26.33 6.32
CA ALA A 300 0.88 -25.62 7.16
C ALA A 300 0.34 -24.25 7.57
N TYR A 301 -0.18 -23.47 6.61
CA TYR A 301 -0.77 -22.16 6.87
C TYR A 301 -1.96 -22.27 7.84
N ARG A 302 -2.95 -23.12 7.55
CA ARG A 302 -4.17 -23.24 8.39
C ARG A 302 -3.88 -23.67 9.82
N VAL A 303 -2.96 -24.62 9.99
CA VAL A 303 -2.60 -25.14 11.30
C VAL A 303 -1.89 -24.08 12.13
N THR A 304 -1.23 -23.11 11.49
CA THR A 304 -0.59 -21.97 12.17
C THR A 304 -1.49 -20.74 12.33
N THR A 305 -2.43 -20.41 11.43
CA THR A 305 -2.95 -19.02 11.34
C THR A 305 -4.27 -18.70 12.02
N ILE A 306 -4.90 -19.56 12.82
CA ILE A 306 -6.19 -19.17 13.44
C ILE A 306 -6.03 -18.17 14.61
N SER A 307 -4.84 -18.04 15.20
CA SER A 307 -4.58 -17.08 16.29
C SER A 307 -3.09 -16.84 16.58
N SER A 308 -2.20 -17.28 15.69
CA SER A 308 -0.75 -17.25 15.93
C SER A 308 -0.16 -15.87 15.67
N VAL A 309 0.48 -15.32 16.70
CA VAL A 309 1.44 -14.20 16.59
C VAL A 309 2.81 -14.69 16.08
N PHE A 310 2.91 -15.97 15.71
CA PHE A 310 4.10 -16.68 15.28
C PHE A 310 4.12 -16.85 13.76
N ASP A 311 5.17 -16.28 13.18
CA ASP A 311 5.58 -16.42 11.79
C ASP A 311 6.13 -17.84 11.57
N ILE A 312 5.59 -18.57 10.59
CA ILE A 312 5.99 -19.95 10.28
C ILE A 312 7.46 -20.08 9.89
N PHE A 313 8.14 -18.96 9.61
CA PHE A 313 9.57 -18.87 9.30
C PHE A 313 10.42 -18.28 10.43
N SER A 314 9.82 -17.86 11.55
CA SER A 314 10.54 -17.15 12.64
C SER A 314 11.39 -18.04 13.56
N TYR A 315 11.51 -19.34 13.28
CA TYR A 315 12.41 -20.24 13.98
C TYR A 315 13.26 -21.07 13.01
N LYS A 316 14.42 -20.51 12.66
CA LYS A 316 15.68 -21.26 12.55
C LYS A 316 16.85 -20.40 13.01
#